data_AF-A0A6N2M7R0-F1
#
_entry.id   AF-A0A6N2M7R0-F1
#
_cell.length_a   1.000
_cell.length_b   1.000
_cell.length_c   1.000
_cell.angle_alpha   90.00
_cell.angle_beta   90.00
_cell.angle_gamma   90.00
#
_symmetry.space_group_name_H-M   'P 1'
#
loop_
_entity.id
_entity.type
_entity.pdbx_description
1 polymer ?
#
loop_
_entity_poly.entity_id
_entity_poly.type
_entity_poly.pdbx_seq_one_letter_code
_entity_poly.pdbx_strand_id
1 'polypeptide(L)'
;MDSGKSIRNLAVSLHSLLGLKTHLTSNWVKSISDIIKTLPSEKSVDMQPTNSDTDDDDDDDDDGDDDSVSKIKDELTFLTNYINQLNIKRRQILHEFLDLKGNIRVFCRIRPITGGENFGHLRPVVASNSNEVVLKLMDNKTKSYNFDQVFHPGSSQGA
;
A
#
# COMPACT_ATOMS: atom_id res chain seq x y z
N MET A 1 -25.01 -31.03 -14.71
CA MET A 1 -24.94 -30.66 -13.28
C MET A 1 -23.49 -30.29 -12.87
N ASP A 2 -22.82 -29.34 -13.56
CA ASP A 2 -21.40 -29.06 -13.28
C ASP A 2 -20.97 -27.56 -13.31
N SER A 3 -21.87 -26.61 -13.60
CA SER A 3 -21.53 -25.16 -13.61
C SER A 3 -21.11 -24.64 -12.23
N GLY A 4 -21.73 -25.15 -11.16
CA GLY A 4 -21.44 -24.75 -9.77
C GLY A 4 -20.08 -25.22 -9.23
N LYS A 5 -19.37 -26.14 -9.91
CA LYS A 5 -17.98 -26.50 -9.55
C LYS A 5 -16.98 -25.53 -10.16
N SER A 6 -17.21 -25.06 -11.39
CA SER A 6 -16.34 -24.11 -12.09
C SER A 6 -16.26 -22.75 -11.36
N ILE A 7 -17.40 -22.23 -10.92
CA ILE A 7 -17.49 -20.94 -10.21
C ILE A 7 -16.78 -21.01 -8.84
N ARG A 8 -16.92 -22.12 -8.12
CA ARG A 8 -16.20 -22.34 -6.86
C ARG A 8 -14.69 -22.44 -7.05
N ASN A 9 -14.24 -23.06 -8.13
CA ASN A 9 -12.82 -23.10 -8.49
C ASN A 9 -12.28 -21.72 -8.85
N LEU A 10 -13.05 -20.87 -9.54
CA LEU A 10 -12.68 -19.50 -9.85
C LEU A 10 -12.55 -18.66 -8.57
N ALA A 11 -13.51 -18.76 -7.65
CA ALA A 11 -13.48 -18.03 -6.38
C ALA A 11 -12.26 -18.41 -5.53
N VAL A 12 -11.93 -19.71 -5.48
CA VAL A 12 -10.72 -20.21 -4.81
C VAL A 12 -9.45 -19.69 -5.50
N SER A 13 -9.41 -19.70 -6.83
CA SER A 13 -8.27 -19.21 -7.61
C SER A 13 -8.05 -17.70 -7.47
N LEU A 14 -9.12 -16.91 -7.35
CA LEU A 14 -9.06 -15.48 -7.08
C LEU A 14 -8.60 -15.19 -5.64
N HIS A 15 -9.08 -15.96 -4.65
CA HIS A 15 -8.62 -15.87 -3.27
C HIS A 15 -7.12 -16.18 -3.13
N SER A 16 -6.59 -17.13 -3.91
CA SER A 16 -5.14 -17.41 -3.94
C SER A 16 -4.31 -16.27 -4.55
N LEU A 17 -4.88 -15.49 -5.49
CA LEU A 17 -4.20 -14.34 -6.10
C LEU A 17 -4.19 -13.09 -5.22
N LEU A 18 -5.16 -12.94 -4.30
CA LEU A 18 -5.27 -11.80 -3.38
C LEU A 18 -4.09 -11.70 -2.37
N GLY A 19 -3.38 -12.81 -2.11
CA GLY A 19 -2.20 -12.85 -1.23
C GLY A 19 -0.92 -12.21 -1.81
N LEU A 20 -0.90 -11.83 -3.09
CA LEU A 20 0.28 -11.31 -3.81
C LEU A 20 0.29 -9.78 -3.97
N LYS A 21 -0.48 -9.06 -3.15
CA LYS A 21 -0.80 -7.62 -3.29
C LYS A 21 0.39 -6.64 -3.21
N THR A 22 1.63 -7.11 -3.10
CA THR A 22 2.83 -6.25 -2.98
C THR A 22 3.45 -5.86 -4.32
N HIS A 23 3.14 -6.55 -5.43
CA HIS A 23 3.63 -6.17 -6.77
C HIS A 23 2.56 -6.44 -7.84
N LEU A 24 1.69 -5.45 -8.05
CA LEU A 24 0.71 -5.45 -9.14
C LEU A 24 1.44 -5.29 -10.49
N THR A 25 1.90 -6.40 -11.06
CA THR A 25 2.67 -6.42 -12.32
C THR A 25 1.74 -6.53 -13.53
N SER A 26 2.19 -6.05 -14.70
CA SER A 26 1.43 -6.16 -15.96
C SER A 26 1.09 -7.61 -16.33
N ASN A 27 1.90 -8.56 -15.88
CA ASN A 27 1.67 -10.00 -16.06
C ASN A 27 0.48 -10.51 -15.23
N TRP A 28 0.25 -9.98 -14.03
CA TRP A 28 -0.93 -10.30 -13.23
C TRP A 28 -2.22 -9.84 -13.91
N VAL A 29 -2.22 -8.61 -14.45
CA VAL A 29 -3.35 -8.05 -15.19
C VAL A 29 -3.64 -8.88 -16.45
N LYS A 30 -2.60 -9.30 -17.19
CA LYS A 30 -2.76 -10.20 -18.35
C LYS A 30 -3.36 -11.54 -17.93
N SER A 31 -2.87 -12.15 -16.86
CA SER A 31 -3.38 -13.43 -16.35
C SER A 31 -4.86 -13.35 -15.98
N ILE A 32 -5.31 -12.24 -15.39
CA ILE A 32 -6.73 -12.04 -15.08
C ILE A 32 -7.55 -11.80 -16.36
N SER A 33 -7.03 -11.01 -17.30
CA SER A 33 -7.70 -10.79 -18.58
C SER A 33 -7.90 -12.09 -19.36
N ASP A 34 -6.91 -12.98 -19.33
CA ASP A 34 -7.00 -14.28 -20.00
C ASP A 34 -8.02 -15.21 -19.32
N ILE A 35 -8.10 -15.20 -17.98
CA ILE A 35 -9.15 -15.93 -17.24
C ILE A 35 -10.54 -15.44 -17.65
N ILE A 36 -10.76 -14.12 -17.71
CA ILE A 36 -12.04 -13.53 -18.09
C ILE A 36 -12.40 -13.92 -19.54
N LYS A 37 -11.42 -13.94 -20.45
CA LYS A 37 -11.63 -14.37 -21.84
C LYS A 37 -11.95 -15.87 -21.99
N THR A 38 -11.50 -16.70 -21.05
CA THR A 38 -11.78 -18.16 -21.08
C THR A 38 -13.14 -18.53 -20.50
N LEU A 39 -13.86 -17.57 -19.91
CA LEU A 39 -15.23 -17.79 -19.46
C LEU A 39 -16.16 -17.86 -20.70
N PRO A 40 -17.19 -18.73 -20.72
CA PRO A 40 -18.10 -18.79 -21.85
C PRO A 40 -18.76 -17.42 -22.04
N SER A 41 -18.46 -16.79 -23.18
CA SER A 41 -19.17 -15.60 -23.64
C SER A 41 -20.59 -16.03 -23.97
N GLU A 42 -21.56 -15.66 -23.14
CA GLU A 42 -22.95 -15.69 -23.58
C GLU A 42 -23.08 -14.69 -24.73
N LYS A 43 -23.47 -15.24 -25.87
CA LYS A 43 -23.51 -14.58 -27.16
C LYS A 43 -24.83 -13.83 -27.23
N SER A 44 -24.81 -12.51 -27.06
CA SER A 44 -25.93 -11.68 -27.48
C SER A 44 -26.08 -11.79 -29.00
N VAL A 45 -27.32 -11.97 -29.41
CA VAL A 45 -27.76 -12.29 -30.77
C VAL A 45 -27.61 -11.06 -31.66
N ASP A 46 -26.97 -11.24 -32.82
CA ASP A 46 -26.88 -10.27 -33.92
C ASP A 46 -28.28 -10.05 -34.51
N MET A 47 -28.75 -8.80 -34.59
CA MET A 47 -30.03 -8.45 -35.21
C MET A 47 -29.78 -7.45 -36.33
N GLN A 48 -29.93 -7.92 -37.57
CA GLN A 48 -30.14 -7.12 -38.78
C GLN A 48 -31.64 -7.21 -39.16
N PRO A 49 -32.29 -6.14 -39.67
CA PRO A 49 -33.73 -5.96 -39.53
C PRO A 49 -34.50 -6.72 -40.62
N THR A 50 -35.54 -7.43 -40.21
CA THR A 50 -36.64 -7.85 -41.11
C THR A 50 -37.96 -7.61 -40.41
N ASN A 51 -38.75 -6.73 -41.03
CA ASN A 51 -40.13 -6.42 -40.64
C ASN A 51 -41.01 -7.67 -40.67
N SER A 52 -41.70 -7.95 -39.58
CA SER A 52 -42.98 -8.67 -39.59
C SER A 52 -43.68 -8.43 -38.26
N ASP A 53 -44.86 -7.79 -38.36
CA ASP A 53 -45.84 -7.62 -37.30
C ASP A 53 -46.22 -8.97 -36.68
N THR A 54 -46.04 -9.12 -35.38
CA THR A 54 -46.86 -10.02 -34.55
C THR A 54 -46.83 -9.47 -33.13
N ASP A 55 -48.00 -9.04 -32.67
CA ASP A 55 -48.29 -8.78 -31.27
C ASP A 55 -48.10 -10.07 -30.47
N ASP A 56 -47.22 -10.07 -29.48
CA ASP A 56 -47.27 -10.98 -28.34
C ASP A 56 -46.65 -10.23 -27.14
N ASP A 57 -47.46 -10.13 -26.09
CA ASP A 57 -47.13 -9.61 -24.78
C ASP A 57 -45.94 -10.36 -24.19
N ASP A 58 -44.87 -9.64 -23.82
CA ASP A 58 -43.92 -10.04 -22.79
C ASP A 58 -43.37 -8.74 -22.16
N ASP A 59 -44.13 -8.22 -21.20
CA ASP A 59 -43.61 -7.36 -20.13
C ASP A 59 -42.63 -8.22 -19.31
N ASP A 60 -41.33 -8.13 -19.60
CA ASP A 60 -40.29 -8.58 -18.68
C ASP A 60 -39.51 -7.33 -18.23
N ASP A 61 -39.85 -6.89 -17.02
CA ASP A 61 -39.26 -5.77 -16.29
C ASP A 61 -37.73 -5.92 -16.16
N ASP A 62 -36.95 -5.33 -17.08
CA ASP A 62 -35.48 -5.16 -16.98
C ASP A 62 -35.08 -3.94 -16.12
N ASP A 63 -36.05 -3.31 -15.43
CA ASP A 63 -35.82 -2.12 -14.58
C ASP A 63 -35.14 -2.43 -13.23
N GLY A 64 -34.97 -3.72 -12.89
CA GLY A 64 -34.39 -4.14 -11.61
C GLY A 64 -32.86 -4.03 -11.52
N ASP A 65 -32.15 -4.16 -12.65
CA ASP A 65 -30.68 -4.23 -12.65
C ASP A 65 -30.04 -2.83 -12.62
N ASP A 66 -30.63 -1.83 -13.28
CA ASP A 66 -30.12 -0.44 -13.33
C ASP A 66 -30.23 0.30 -11.98
N ASP A 67 -31.29 0.05 -11.21
CA ASP A 67 -31.45 0.59 -9.84
C ASP A 67 -30.39 -0.01 -8.88
N SER A 68 -30.02 -1.27 -9.07
CA SER A 68 -28.97 -1.91 -8.26
C SER A 68 -27.57 -1.38 -8.62
N VAL A 69 -27.29 -1.19 -9.91
CA VAL A 69 -26.01 -0.66 -10.40
C VAL A 69 -25.82 0.80 -10.01
N SER A 70 -26.88 1.61 -10.07
CA SER A 70 -26.83 3.01 -9.64
C SER A 70 -26.56 3.14 -8.13
N LYS A 71 -27.19 2.34 -7.28
CA LYS A 71 -26.90 2.28 -5.83
C LYS A 71 -25.44 1.92 -5.54
N ILE A 72 -24.91 0.89 -6.21
CA ILE A 72 -23.51 0.49 -6.05
C ILE A 72 -22.57 1.63 -6.47
N LYS A 73 -22.86 2.30 -7.59
CA LYS A 73 -22.06 3.43 -8.07
C LYS A 73 -22.07 4.58 -7.06
N ASP A 74 -23.23 4.89 -6.48
CA ASP A 74 -23.37 5.92 -5.46
C ASP A 74 -22.58 5.57 -4.20
N GLU A 75 -22.67 4.31 -3.73
CA GLU A 75 -21.83 3.81 -2.63
C GLU A 75 -20.34 3.91 -2.95
N LEU A 76 -19.92 3.58 -4.17
CA LEU A 76 -18.53 3.73 -4.61
C LEU A 76 -18.10 5.19 -4.58
N THR A 77 -18.94 6.12 -5.03
CA THR A 77 -18.61 7.56 -4.96
C THR A 77 -18.52 8.05 -3.52
N PHE A 78 -19.44 7.60 -2.66
CA PHE A 78 -19.46 7.92 -1.23
C PHE A 78 -18.20 7.40 -0.53
N LEU A 79 -17.86 6.12 -0.72
CA LEU A 79 -16.67 5.50 -0.14
C LEU A 79 -15.40 6.15 -0.65
N THR A 80 -15.34 6.48 -1.95
CA THR A 80 -14.20 7.20 -2.55
C THR A 80 -14.02 8.57 -1.89
N ASN A 81 -15.11 9.32 -1.74
CA ASN A 81 -15.09 10.62 -1.07
C ASN A 81 -14.68 10.50 0.40
N TYR A 82 -15.16 9.47 1.10
CA TYR A 82 -14.80 9.20 2.48
C TYR A 82 -13.30 8.90 2.64
N ILE A 83 -12.74 8.03 1.78
CA ILE A 83 -11.29 7.74 1.75
C ILE A 83 -10.49 9.02 1.45
N ASN A 84 -10.97 9.86 0.54
CA ASN A 84 -10.32 11.14 0.23
C ASN A 84 -10.29 12.07 1.45
N GLN A 85 -11.40 12.18 2.19
CA GLN A 85 -11.45 12.95 3.44
C GLN A 85 -10.50 12.41 4.50
N LEU A 86 -10.45 11.09 4.69
CA LEU A 86 -9.50 10.46 5.62
C LEU A 86 -8.05 10.73 5.21
N ASN A 87 -7.74 10.67 3.92
CA ASN A 87 -6.41 10.97 3.41
C ASN A 87 -6.01 12.44 3.61
N ILE A 88 -6.94 13.38 3.46
CA ILE A 88 -6.72 14.80 3.78
C ILE A 88 -6.38 14.96 5.25
N LYS A 89 -7.20 14.39 6.15
CA LYS A 89 -6.95 14.42 7.60
C LYS A 89 -5.61 13.79 7.96
N ARG A 90 -5.28 12.64 7.37
CA ARG A 90 -3.99 11.96 7.58
C ARG A 90 -2.82 12.86 7.22
N ARG A 91 -2.89 13.57 6.09
CA ARG A 91 -1.84 14.51 5.67
C ARG A 91 -1.73 15.70 6.61
N GLN A 92 -2.86 16.25 7.06
CA GLN A 92 -2.88 17.37 8.01
C GLN A 92 -2.23 16.99 9.34
N ILE A 93 -2.65 15.87 9.93
CA ILE A 93 -2.08 15.36 11.19
C ILE A 93 -0.60 15.03 11.03
N LEU A 94 -0.19 14.44 9.91
CA LEU A 94 1.22 14.16 9.64
C LEU A 94 2.03 15.46 9.57
N HIS A 95 1.51 16.49 8.92
CA HIS A 95 2.18 17.78 8.81
C HIS A 95 2.35 18.43 10.19
N GLU A 96 1.29 18.50 10.99
CA GLU A 96 1.34 19.02 12.35
C GLU A 96 2.31 18.23 13.24
N PHE A 97 2.32 16.90 13.12
CA PHE A 97 3.27 16.04 13.82
C PHE A 97 4.72 16.33 13.42
N LEU A 98 5.00 16.56 12.14
CA LEU A 98 6.33 16.89 11.65
C LEU A 98 6.77 18.30 12.10
N ASP A 99 5.87 19.27 12.09
CA ASP A 99 6.11 20.62 12.60
C ASP A 99 6.44 20.58 14.10
N LEU A 100 5.67 19.82 14.90
CA LEU A 100 5.92 19.65 16.32
C LEU A 100 7.25 18.97 16.61
N LYS A 101 7.65 18.01 15.77
CA LYS A 101 8.97 17.37 15.84
C LYS A 101 10.11 18.32 15.42
N GLY A 102 9.79 19.40 14.73
CA GLY A 102 10.74 20.35 14.18
C GLY A 102 11.11 20.04 12.73
N ASN A 103 11.05 21.09 11.90
CA ASN A 103 11.34 21.01 10.46
C ASN A 103 12.82 20.76 10.16
N ILE A 104 13.72 21.24 11.02
CA ILE A 104 15.15 20.94 10.95
C ILE A 104 15.46 19.90 12.01
N ARG A 105 16.06 18.79 11.60
CA ARG A 105 16.46 17.69 12.51
C ARG A 105 17.91 17.32 12.27
N VAL A 106 18.64 17.13 13.35
CA VAL A 106 20.05 16.74 13.34
C VAL A 106 20.17 15.37 13.99
N PHE A 107 20.58 14.39 13.17
CA PHE A 107 20.87 13.05 13.63
C PHE A 107 22.36 12.80 13.68
N CYS A 108 22.81 12.08 14.69
CA CYS A 108 24.18 11.60 14.77
C CYS A 108 24.21 10.09 14.51
N ARG A 109 25.13 9.60 13.67
CA ARG A 109 25.37 8.16 13.52
C ARG A 109 26.83 7.83 13.78
N ILE A 110 27.05 6.99 14.77
CA ILE A 110 28.38 6.51 15.13
C ILE A 110 28.67 5.28 14.26
N ARG A 111 29.70 5.36 13.41
CA ARG A 111 30.10 4.24 12.57
C ARG A 111 30.71 3.12 13.43
N PRO A 112 30.36 1.84 13.19
CA PRO A 112 31.06 0.72 13.81
C PRO A 112 32.54 0.65 13.38
N ILE A 113 33.41 0.41 14.35
CA ILE A 113 34.85 0.22 14.14
C ILE A 113 35.06 -1.14 13.48
N THR A 114 35.76 -1.17 12.35
CA THR A 114 36.04 -2.41 11.60
C THR A 114 37.41 -2.96 11.98
N GLY A 115 37.62 -4.27 11.91
CA GLY A 115 38.81 -4.96 12.45
C GLY A 115 40.18 -4.55 11.88
N GLY A 116 40.23 -3.75 10.80
CA GLY A 116 41.48 -3.16 10.28
C GLY A 116 41.83 -1.79 10.87
N GLU A 117 40.98 -1.24 11.73
CA GLU A 117 41.11 0.12 12.27
C GLU A 117 41.68 0.08 13.69
N ASN A 118 43.00 0.28 13.79
CA ASN A 118 43.73 0.21 15.06
C ASN A 118 43.69 1.56 15.78
N PHE A 119 42.66 1.80 16.61
CA PHE A 119 42.60 2.97 17.49
C PHE A 119 43.25 2.73 18.88
N GLY A 120 43.93 1.61 19.08
CA GLY A 120 44.45 1.21 20.40
C GLY A 120 43.31 1.09 21.44
N HIS A 121 43.51 1.65 22.64
CA HIS A 121 42.51 1.68 23.72
C HIS A 121 41.53 2.87 23.65
N LEU A 122 41.62 3.72 22.63
CA LEU A 122 40.82 4.93 22.54
C LEU A 122 39.49 4.61 21.86
N ARG A 123 38.41 4.51 22.66
CA ARG A 123 37.04 4.75 22.18
C ARG A 123 36.71 6.22 22.48
N PRO A 124 36.92 7.16 21.52
CA PRO A 124 36.77 8.58 21.81
C PRO A 124 35.30 8.96 21.95
N VAL A 125 34.39 8.16 21.38
CA VAL A 125 32.97 8.47 21.28
C VAL A 125 32.17 7.50 22.15
N VAL A 126 31.47 8.04 23.15
CA VAL A 126 30.51 7.31 23.97
C VAL A 126 29.17 8.00 23.82
N ALA A 127 28.18 7.32 23.24
CA ALA A 127 26.81 7.78 23.31
C ALA A 127 26.27 7.44 24.71
N SER A 128 25.86 8.47 25.45
CA SER A 128 25.37 8.32 26.83
C SER A 128 23.91 7.88 26.86
N ASN A 129 23.13 8.31 25.87
CA ASN A 129 21.70 8.04 25.72
C ASN A 129 21.29 8.13 24.24
N SER A 130 19.99 8.13 23.95
CA SER A 130 19.45 8.18 22.57
C SER A 130 19.63 9.54 21.87
N ASN A 131 20.03 10.59 22.58
CA ASN A 131 20.05 11.97 22.08
C ASN A 131 21.38 12.69 22.33
N GLU A 132 22.30 12.10 23.07
CA GLU A 132 23.52 12.73 23.54
C GLU A 132 24.75 11.89 23.18
N VAL A 133 25.75 12.56 22.59
CA VAL A 133 27.06 12.00 22.33
C VAL A 133 28.11 12.72 23.14
N VAL A 134 28.89 11.96 23.90
CA VAL A 134 30.03 12.45 24.67
C VAL A 134 31.33 12.02 24.01
N LEU A 135 32.14 13.01 23.64
CA LEU A 135 33.51 12.81 23.16
C LEU A 135 34.48 12.93 24.33
N LYS A 136 35.27 11.87 24.57
CA LYS A 136 36.39 11.87 25.51
C LYS A 136 37.67 12.23 24.77
N LEU A 137 38.25 13.36 25.15
CA LEU A 137 39.51 13.87 24.61
C LEU A 137 40.69 13.49 25.51
N MET A 138 41.91 13.56 24.96
CA MET A 138 43.12 13.03 25.60
C MET A 138 43.55 13.79 26.87
N ASP A 139 43.06 15.01 27.07
CA ASP A 139 43.39 15.92 28.19
C ASP A 139 42.36 15.89 29.32
N ASN A 140 41.67 14.75 29.52
CA ASN A 140 40.52 14.60 30.43
C ASN A 140 39.36 15.56 30.16
N LYS A 141 39.35 16.27 29.02
CA LYS A 141 38.21 17.09 28.63
C LYS A 141 37.17 16.21 27.94
N THR A 142 35.92 16.47 28.30
CA THR A 142 34.77 15.88 27.64
C THR A 142 34.01 16.97 26.89
N LYS A 143 33.50 16.64 25.70
CA LYS A 143 32.54 17.48 24.98
C LYS A 143 31.25 16.70 24.79
N SER A 144 30.14 17.30 25.20
CA SER A 144 28.81 16.74 24.96
C SER A 144 28.10 17.48 23.83
N TYR A 145 27.40 16.73 23.00
CA TYR A 145 26.60 17.23 21.89
C TYR A 145 25.22 16.59 21.94
N ASN A 146 24.18 17.41 21.80
CA ASN A 146 22.78 16.98 21.78
C ASN A 146 22.23 16.94 20.35
N PHE A 147 21.42 15.92 20.07
CA PHE A 147 20.85 15.60 18.78
C PHE A 147 19.40 15.15 18.95
N ASP A 148 18.62 15.15 17.87
CA ASP A 148 17.26 14.60 17.87
C ASP A 148 17.27 13.09 18.06
N GLN A 149 18.29 12.41 17.52
CA GLN A 149 18.51 10.99 17.70
C GLN A 149 19.98 10.63 17.40
N VAL A 150 20.51 9.70 18.18
CA VAL A 150 21.85 9.14 18.06
C VAL A 150 21.74 7.66 17.70
N PHE A 151 22.31 7.30 16.55
CA PHE A 151 22.41 5.92 16.07
C PHE A 151 23.75 5.34 16.48
N HIS A 152 23.71 4.32 17.33
CA HIS A 152 24.88 3.58 17.80
C HIS A 152 25.52 2.72 16.68
N PRO A 153 26.77 2.24 16.87
CA PRO A 153 27.45 1.35 15.93
C PRO A 153 26.65 0.15 15.43
N GLY A 154 25.77 -0.41 16.28
CA GLY A 154 24.92 -1.55 15.94
C GLY A 154 23.60 -1.20 15.23
N SER A 155 23.36 0.08 14.93
CA SER A 155 22.10 0.51 14.31
C SER A 155 22.01 0.06 12.85
N SER A 156 20.91 -0.60 12.50
CA SER A 156 20.59 -1.02 11.14
C SER A 156 20.35 0.17 10.21
N GLN A 157 20.47 -0.07 8.91
CA GLN A 157 20.15 0.90 7.86
C GLN A 157 18.64 0.93 7.53
N GLY A 158 17.94 -0.16 7.81
CA GLY A 158 16.50 -0.32 7.57
C GLY A 158 15.65 -0.16 8.83
N ALA A 159 14.40 0.25 8.61
CA ALA A 159 13.32 0.26 9.60
C ALA A 159 12.82 -1.16 9.89
#